data_AF-A0A3G8YNH5-F1
#
_entry.id   AF-A0A3G8YNH5-F1
#
_cell.length_a   1.000
_cell.length_b   1.000
_cell.length_c   1.000
_cell.angle_alpha   90.00
_cell.angle_beta   90.00
_cell.angle_gamma   90.00
#
_symmetry.space_group_name_H-M   'P 1'
#
loop_
_entity.id
_entity.type
_entity.pdbx_description
1 polymer ?
#
loop_
_entity_poly.entity_id
_entity_poly.type
_entity_poly.pdbx_seq_one_letter_code
_entity_poly.pdbx_strand_id
1 'polypeptide(L)'
;MPTRRQLLEKWWLLPVGATVGVFGYMGYYASRITFGKEKPSAPDFVTGTAVRVAALTALSGEWAQQAFSYDKRPCILLRLPAATLGSLEVDGQHYAAFSRICTHLGCTVNLVKDPEVLAFSFSYRPPDNMPRLGCPCHFSVFDPLRSGEAVFGKARAPLPRVRLERRGAALWATGIEAAPPLGT
;
A
#
# COMPACT_ATOMS: atom_id res chain seq x y z
N MET A 1 -26.54 -19.86 46.19
CA MET A 1 -26.56 -18.57 45.48
C MET A 1 -25.67 -17.59 46.24
N PRO A 2 -24.80 -16.81 45.58
CA PRO A 2 -23.97 -15.82 46.28
C PRO A 2 -24.84 -14.76 46.95
N THR A 3 -24.43 -14.30 48.13
CA THR A 3 -25.15 -13.22 48.83
C THR A 3 -24.90 -11.87 48.17
N ARG A 4 -25.81 -10.90 48.37
CA ARG A 4 -25.65 -9.52 47.85
C ARG A 4 -24.31 -8.90 48.26
N ARG A 5 -23.85 -9.15 49.48
CA ARG A 5 -22.55 -8.67 50.00
C ARG A 5 -21.38 -9.30 49.23
N GLN A 6 -21.40 -10.61 49.02
CA GLN A 6 -20.36 -11.32 48.24
C GLN A 6 -20.28 -10.84 46.78
N LEU A 7 -21.40 -10.41 46.20
CA LEU A 7 -21.45 -9.79 44.87
C LEU A 7 -20.82 -8.39 44.87
N LEU A 8 -21.15 -7.55 45.85
CA LEU A 8 -20.61 -6.19 45.97
C LEU A 8 -19.09 -6.18 46.25
N GLU A 9 -18.59 -7.14 47.04
CA GLU A 9 -17.14 -7.31 47.32
C GLU A 9 -16.33 -7.65 46.05
N LYS A 10 -16.97 -8.19 45.02
CA LYS A 10 -16.33 -8.55 43.73
C LYS A 10 -16.64 -7.56 42.59
N TRP A 11 -17.48 -6.56 42.82
CA TRP A 11 -17.91 -5.62 41.78
C TRP A 11 -16.76 -4.88 41.11
N TRP A 12 -15.67 -4.62 41.84
CA TRP A 12 -14.45 -3.99 41.32
C TRP A 12 -13.72 -4.82 40.24
N LEU A 13 -13.95 -6.13 40.17
CA LEU A 13 -13.35 -7.00 39.15
C LEU A 13 -13.88 -6.70 37.75
N LEU A 14 -15.11 -6.19 37.62
CA LEU A 14 -15.70 -5.85 36.32
C LEU A 14 -14.93 -4.74 35.59
N PRO A 15 -14.75 -3.53 36.17
CA PRO A 15 -13.97 -2.48 35.50
C PRO A 15 -12.50 -2.86 35.32
N VAL A 16 -11.89 -3.60 36.24
CA VAL A 16 -10.52 -4.09 36.10
C VAL A 16 -10.40 -5.09 34.93
N GLY A 17 -11.29 -6.07 34.86
CA GLY A 17 -11.32 -7.05 33.78
C GLY A 17 -11.55 -6.39 32.42
N ALA A 18 -12.47 -5.42 32.35
CA ALA A 18 -12.69 -4.61 31.15
C ALA A 18 -11.42 -3.86 30.73
N THR A 19 -10.71 -3.26 31.69
CA THR A 19 -9.46 -2.53 31.45
C THR A 19 -8.38 -3.46 30.89
N VAL A 20 -8.15 -4.62 31.52
CA VAL A 20 -7.20 -5.63 31.04
C VAL A 20 -7.57 -6.09 29.62
N GLY A 21 -8.85 -6.31 29.35
CA GLY A 21 -9.34 -6.68 28.02
C GLY A 21 -9.02 -5.62 26.96
N VAL A 22 -9.26 -4.34 27.26
CA VAL A 22 -8.98 -3.22 26.35
C VAL A 22 -7.48 -3.12 26.05
N PHE A 23 -6.62 -3.12 27.08
CA PHE A 23 -5.17 -3.04 26.86
C PHE A 23 -4.62 -4.27 26.16
N GLY A 24 -5.13 -5.46 26.47
CA GLY A 24 -4.80 -6.69 25.76
C GLY A 24 -5.15 -6.62 24.28
N TYR A 25 -6.36 -6.15 23.95
CA TYR A 25 -6.77 -5.94 22.57
C TYR A 25 -5.93 -4.88 21.86
N MET A 26 -5.64 -3.74 22.50
CA MET A 26 -4.78 -2.70 21.92
C MET A 26 -3.38 -3.22 21.63
N GLY A 27 -2.78 -4.00 22.54
CA GLY A 27 -1.49 -4.63 22.33
C GLY A 27 -1.51 -5.63 21.17
N TYR A 28 -2.53 -6.50 21.11
CA TYR A 28 -2.73 -7.41 19.99
C TYR A 28 -2.85 -6.67 18.65
N TYR A 29 -3.71 -5.66 18.61
CA TYR A 29 -3.93 -4.86 17.41
C TYR A 29 -2.68 -4.09 16.98
N ALA A 30 -1.95 -3.47 17.92
CA ALA A 30 -0.69 -2.79 17.66
C ALA A 30 0.37 -3.74 17.08
N SER A 31 0.45 -4.97 17.59
CA SER A 31 1.33 -6.01 17.06
C SER A 31 0.95 -6.39 15.63
N ARG A 32 -0.35 -6.60 15.36
CA ARG A 32 -0.86 -6.95 14.02
C ARG A 32 -0.55 -5.88 12.98
N ILE A 33 -0.74 -4.60 13.29
CA ILE A 33 -0.47 -3.51 12.32
C ILE A 33 1.02 -3.21 12.12
N THR A 34 1.84 -3.46 13.15
CA THR A 34 3.29 -3.16 13.11
C THR A 34 4.07 -4.30 12.46
N PHE A 35 3.81 -5.53 12.88
CA PHE A 35 4.60 -6.71 12.47
C PHE A 35 3.86 -7.62 11.48
N GLY A 36 2.53 -7.50 11.37
CA GLY A 36 1.72 -8.33 10.50
C GLY A 36 1.54 -7.78 9.08
N LYS A 37 2.46 -6.93 8.59
CA LYS A 37 2.42 -6.39 7.22
C LYS A 37 2.90 -7.46 6.23
N GLU A 38 2.13 -7.67 5.18
CA GLU A 38 2.40 -8.66 4.14
C GLU A 38 3.51 -8.15 3.21
N LYS A 39 4.39 -9.06 2.79
CA LYS A 39 5.41 -8.77 1.79
C LYS A 39 4.88 -9.09 0.40
N PRO A 40 5.23 -8.30 -0.64
CA PRO A 40 4.92 -8.65 -2.02
C PRO A 40 5.50 -10.03 -2.39
N SER A 41 4.67 -10.87 -2.99
CA SER A 41 5.07 -12.17 -3.52
C SER A 41 5.43 -12.08 -5.01
N ALA A 42 5.73 -13.23 -5.62
CA ALA A 42 5.79 -13.35 -7.08
C ALA A 42 4.52 -12.72 -7.72
N PRO A 43 4.64 -11.99 -8.84
CA PRO A 43 3.50 -11.36 -9.48
C PRO A 43 2.43 -12.36 -9.92
N ASP A 44 1.17 -12.07 -9.61
CA ASP A 44 0.00 -12.90 -9.97
C ASP A 44 -1.02 -12.06 -10.75
N PHE A 45 -0.70 -11.83 -12.03
CA PHE A 45 -1.48 -10.93 -12.87
C PHE A 45 -2.69 -11.64 -13.50
N VAL A 46 -3.87 -11.09 -13.28
CA VAL A 46 -5.05 -11.43 -14.05
C VAL A 46 -5.01 -10.66 -15.37
N THR A 47 -4.97 -11.39 -16.49
CA THR A 47 -4.96 -10.79 -17.83
C THR A 47 -6.27 -10.05 -18.09
N GLY A 48 -6.17 -8.86 -18.68
CA GLY A 48 -7.32 -8.07 -19.10
C GLY A 48 -7.10 -7.44 -20.47
N THR A 49 -8.08 -6.66 -20.93
CA THR A 49 -7.98 -5.92 -22.20
C THR A 49 -6.78 -4.97 -22.16
N ALA A 50 -5.99 -4.95 -23.24
CA ALA A 50 -4.84 -4.07 -23.31
C ALA A 50 -5.27 -2.61 -23.43
N VAL A 51 -4.72 -1.74 -22.58
CA VAL A 51 -5.00 -0.30 -22.58
C VAL A 51 -3.69 0.47 -22.74
N ARG A 52 -3.64 1.42 -23.68
CA ARG A 52 -2.47 2.29 -23.87
C ARG A 52 -2.35 3.24 -22.70
N VAL A 53 -1.18 3.28 -22.05
CA VAL A 53 -0.95 4.10 -20.85
C VAL A 53 -0.22 5.40 -21.19
N ALA A 54 0.98 5.31 -21.79
CA ALA A 54 1.83 6.46 -22.08
C ALA A 54 2.78 6.18 -23.24
N ALA A 55 3.26 7.23 -23.91
CA ALA A 55 4.47 7.11 -24.72
C ALA A 55 5.70 6.97 -23.79
N LEU A 56 6.73 6.24 -24.21
CA LEU A 56 7.97 6.10 -23.44
C LEU A 56 8.62 7.47 -23.16
N THR A 57 8.57 8.37 -24.14
CA THR A 57 9.12 9.73 -24.06
C THR A 57 8.39 10.62 -23.05
N ALA A 58 7.16 10.27 -22.64
CA ALA A 58 6.42 11.03 -21.63
C ALA A 58 7.00 10.82 -20.21
N LEU A 59 7.83 9.79 -19.99
CA LEU A 59 8.46 9.47 -18.71
C LEU A 59 9.95 9.80 -18.74
N SER A 60 10.26 11.09 -18.87
CA SER A 60 11.60 11.60 -19.17
C SER A 60 12.64 11.43 -18.05
N GLY A 61 12.23 11.20 -16.80
CA GLY A 61 13.16 11.01 -15.67
C GLY A 61 12.67 10.00 -14.64
N GLU A 62 13.57 9.63 -13.71
CA GLU A 62 13.20 8.84 -12.54
C GLU A 62 12.06 9.52 -11.78
N TRP A 63 11.12 8.71 -11.29
CA TRP A 63 9.91 9.17 -10.62
C TRP A 63 8.99 10.06 -11.47
N ALA A 64 9.18 10.07 -12.80
CA ALA A 64 8.14 10.50 -13.71
C ALA A 64 6.93 9.58 -13.53
N GLN A 65 5.73 10.17 -13.56
CA GLN A 65 4.49 9.46 -13.30
C GLN A 65 3.45 9.73 -14.39
N GLN A 66 2.60 8.75 -14.64
CA GLN A 66 1.41 8.90 -15.45
C GLN A 66 0.23 8.27 -14.72
N ALA A 67 -0.83 9.05 -14.47
CA ALA A 67 -2.09 8.50 -14.00
C ALA A 67 -2.88 7.91 -15.17
N PHE A 68 -3.53 6.77 -14.96
CA PHE A 68 -4.40 6.13 -15.93
C PHE A 68 -5.46 5.30 -15.21
N SER A 69 -6.40 4.72 -15.95
CA SER A 69 -7.39 3.77 -15.41
C SER A 69 -7.21 2.41 -16.06
N TYR A 70 -7.30 1.35 -15.26
CA TYR A 70 -7.24 -0.03 -15.74
C TYR A 70 -8.18 -0.90 -14.91
N ASP A 71 -8.95 -1.77 -15.56
CA ASP A 71 -9.91 -2.63 -14.88
C ASP A 71 -10.80 -1.88 -13.86
N LYS A 72 -11.34 -0.72 -14.28
CA LYS A 72 -12.18 0.19 -13.48
C LYS A 72 -11.51 0.76 -12.21
N ARG A 73 -10.19 0.63 -12.07
CA ARG A 73 -9.40 1.14 -10.95
C ARG A 73 -8.50 2.29 -11.39
N PRO A 74 -8.39 3.40 -10.63
CA PRO A 74 -7.36 4.39 -10.86
C PRO A 74 -6.00 3.74 -10.59
N CYS A 75 -5.04 4.01 -11.48
CA CYS A 75 -3.70 3.44 -11.45
C CYS A 75 -2.66 4.52 -11.66
N ILE A 76 -1.41 4.23 -11.28
CA ILE A 76 -0.25 5.09 -11.50
C ILE A 76 0.86 4.27 -12.13
N LEU A 77 1.43 4.79 -13.22
CA LEU A 77 2.65 4.30 -13.83
C LEU A 77 3.81 5.18 -13.34
N LEU A 78 4.92 4.55 -12.98
CA LEU A 78 6.13 5.18 -12.47
C LEU A 78 7.33 4.69 -13.26
N ARG A 79 8.26 5.60 -13.60
CA ARG A 79 9.63 5.24 -13.96
C ARG A 79 10.46 5.11 -12.68
N LEU A 80 11.05 3.96 -12.46
CA LEU A 80 11.84 3.64 -11.26
C LEU A 80 13.35 3.65 -11.56
N PRO A 81 14.19 3.95 -10.56
CA PRO A 81 15.65 3.86 -10.66
C PRO A 81 16.18 2.42 -10.75
N ALA A 82 15.39 1.42 -10.34
CA ALA A 82 15.81 0.02 -10.26
C ALA A 82 14.67 -0.95 -10.57
N ALA A 83 15.03 -2.17 -10.96
CA ALA A 83 14.09 -3.27 -11.18
C ALA A 83 13.39 -3.68 -9.87
N THR A 84 12.11 -4.06 -9.99
CA THR A 84 11.28 -4.57 -8.88
C THR A 84 10.44 -5.75 -9.34
N LEU A 85 9.78 -6.46 -8.41
CA LEU A 85 8.93 -7.59 -8.76
C LEU A 85 7.71 -7.11 -9.55
N GLY A 86 7.66 -7.48 -10.83
CA GLY A 86 6.59 -7.09 -11.75
C GLY A 86 6.86 -5.77 -12.49
N SER A 87 8.04 -5.15 -12.34
CA SER A 87 8.45 -4.04 -13.20
C SER A 87 8.81 -4.54 -14.60
N LEU A 88 8.54 -3.73 -15.61
CA LEU A 88 8.98 -3.91 -16.98
C LEU A 88 10.30 -3.16 -17.20
N GLU A 89 11.31 -3.84 -17.75
CA GLU A 89 12.51 -3.20 -18.26
C GLU A 89 12.36 -2.89 -19.75
N VAL A 90 12.68 -1.66 -20.14
CA VAL A 90 12.72 -1.22 -21.54
C VAL A 90 13.95 -0.34 -21.73
N ASP A 91 14.85 -0.75 -22.63
CA ASP A 91 16.04 0.03 -22.99
C ASP A 91 16.85 0.49 -21.75
N GLY A 92 17.03 -0.42 -20.77
CA GLY A 92 17.74 -0.16 -19.51
C GLY A 92 17.00 0.71 -18.49
N GLN A 93 15.72 1.02 -18.73
CA GLN A 93 14.87 1.78 -17.81
C GLN A 93 13.78 0.89 -17.21
N HIS A 94 13.47 1.11 -15.93
CA HIS A 94 12.50 0.30 -15.22
C HIS A 94 11.16 1.05 -15.05
N TYR A 95 10.07 0.36 -15.35
CA TYR A 95 8.71 0.90 -15.25
C TYR A 95 7.86 -0.02 -14.40
N ALA A 96 7.18 0.54 -13.41
CA ALA A 96 6.23 -0.19 -12.59
C ALA A 96 4.90 0.56 -12.56
N ALA A 97 3.81 -0.17 -12.45
CA ALA A 97 2.50 0.41 -12.29
C ALA A 97 1.73 -0.26 -11.16
N PHE A 98 0.95 0.54 -10.44
CA PHE A 98 0.21 0.11 -9.26
C PHE A 98 -1.21 0.65 -9.30
N SER A 99 -2.15 -0.08 -8.70
CA SER A 99 -3.44 0.48 -8.33
C SER A 99 -3.23 1.64 -7.34
N ARG A 100 -4.03 2.70 -7.50
CA ARG A 100 -4.09 3.83 -6.57
C ARG A 100 -5.17 3.66 -5.52
N ILE A 101 -5.75 2.47 -5.38
CA ILE A 101 -6.73 2.17 -4.33
C ILE A 101 -5.96 1.62 -3.12
N CYS A 102 -5.99 2.36 -2.00
CA CYS A 102 -5.34 1.94 -0.76
C CYS A 102 -5.98 0.64 -0.24
N THR A 103 -5.15 -0.35 0.06
CA THR A 103 -5.56 -1.67 0.56
C THR A 103 -6.12 -1.66 1.97
N HIS A 104 -6.04 -0.54 2.69
CA HIS A 104 -6.74 -0.37 3.96
C HIS A 104 -8.25 -0.22 3.74
N LEU A 105 -8.73 0.95 3.28
CA LEU A 105 -10.17 1.25 3.15
C LEU A 105 -10.51 1.96 1.84
N GLY A 106 -9.68 1.80 0.80
CA GLY A 106 -10.02 2.21 -0.56
C GLY A 106 -9.74 3.65 -0.96
N CYS A 107 -9.18 4.49 -0.07
CA CYS A 107 -8.79 5.86 -0.42
C CYS A 107 -7.74 5.92 -1.54
N THR A 108 -7.71 7.02 -2.29
CA THR A 108 -6.74 7.25 -3.35
C THR A 108 -5.32 7.41 -2.81
N VAL A 109 -4.37 6.73 -3.45
CA VAL A 109 -2.93 6.78 -3.19
C VAL A 109 -2.24 7.68 -4.21
N ASN A 110 -1.27 8.48 -3.75
CA ASN A 110 -0.53 9.44 -4.58
C ASN A 110 0.98 9.29 -4.36
N LEU A 111 1.78 9.56 -5.39
CA LEU A 111 3.22 9.68 -5.22
C LEU A 111 3.54 10.96 -4.44
N VAL A 112 4.30 10.81 -3.38
CA VAL A 112 4.89 11.90 -2.61
C VAL A 112 6.39 11.87 -2.88
N LYS A 113 6.85 12.87 -3.64
CA LYS A 113 8.24 12.93 -4.11
C LYS A 113 9.19 13.48 -3.06
N ASP A 114 8.72 14.42 -2.26
CA ASP A 114 9.51 15.10 -1.25
C ASP A 114 9.51 14.28 0.07
N PRO A 115 10.66 13.79 0.54
CA PRO A 115 10.78 13.07 1.81
C PRO A 115 10.37 13.89 3.04
N GLU A 116 10.51 15.22 3.01
CA GLU A 116 10.08 16.07 4.12
C GLU A 116 8.56 16.19 4.17
N VAL A 117 7.88 16.19 3.02
CA VAL A 117 6.42 16.09 2.96
C VAL A 117 5.94 14.73 3.48
N LEU A 118 6.68 13.64 3.20
CA LEU A 118 6.41 12.32 3.78
C LEU A 118 6.55 12.34 5.31
N ALA A 119 7.65 12.91 5.83
CA ALA A 119 7.89 13.01 7.26
C ALA A 119 6.79 13.82 7.96
N PHE A 120 6.41 14.97 7.39
CA PHE A 120 5.38 15.84 7.95
C PHE A 120 3.97 15.24 7.86
N SER A 121 3.55 14.80 6.67
CA SER A 121 2.16 14.44 6.40
C SER A 121 1.81 12.99 6.74
N PHE A 122 2.82 12.12 6.84
CA PHE A 122 2.63 10.68 7.06
C PHE A 122 3.41 10.15 8.26
N SER A 123 4.16 11.00 8.98
CA SER A 123 5.01 10.59 10.11
C SER A 123 5.99 9.47 9.74
N TYR A 124 6.45 9.47 8.48
CA TYR A 124 7.33 8.45 7.94
C TYR A 124 8.49 9.09 7.17
N ARG A 125 9.72 8.81 7.60
CA ARG A 125 10.94 9.20 6.88
C ARG A 125 11.52 7.95 6.20
N PRO A 126 11.52 7.87 4.86
CA PRO A 126 12.11 6.73 4.16
C PRO A 126 13.62 6.69 4.41
N PRO A 127 14.21 5.51 4.72
CA PRO A 127 15.63 5.40 5.06
C PRO A 127 16.56 5.69 3.87
N ASP A 128 16.07 5.52 2.64
CA ASP A 128 16.77 5.78 1.39
C ASP A 128 16.51 7.20 0.83
N ASN A 129 15.71 8.01 1.53
CA ASN A 129 15.29 9.33 1.10
C ASN A 129 14.60 9.36 -0.29
N MET A 130 14.01 8.23 -0.72
CA MET A 130 13.33 8.12 -2.01
C MET A 130 11.81 8.37 -1.91
N PRO A 131 11.15 8.78 -3.01
CA PRO A 131 9.71 8.92 -3.10
C PRO A 131 8.93 7.68 -2.64
N ARG A 132 7.73 7.91 -2.09
CA ARG A 132 6.80 6.85 -1.66
C ARG A 132 5.39 7.13 -2.16
N LEU A 133 4.56 6.09 -2.15
CA LEU A 133 3.14 6.20 -2.45
C LEU A 133 2.38 6.37 -1.13
N GLY A 134 1.77 7.54 -0.91
CA GLY A 134 1.07 7.90 0.33
C GLY A 134 -0.45 7.90 0.19
N CYS A 135 -1.14 7.35 1.21
CA CYS A 135 -2.59 7.42 1.39
C CYS A 135 -2.92 8.34 2.59
N PRO A 136 -3.55 9.51 2.37
CA PRO A 136 -3.70 10.53 3.41
C PRO A 136 -4.76 10.18 4.47
N CYS A 137 -5.64 9.20 4.22
CA CYS A 137 -6.76 8.92 5.12
C CYS A 137 -6.33 8.35 6.48
N HIS A 138 -5.37 7.43 6.48
CA HIS A 138 -4.87 6.77 7.69
C HIS A 138 -3.35 6.58 7.61
N PHE A 139 -2.69 7.54 6.93
CA PHE A 139 -1.24 7.68 6.83
C PHE A 139 -0.51 6.43 6.34
N SER A 140 -1.14 5.62 5.48
CA SER A 140 -0.48 4.43 4.93
C SER A 140 0.53 4.83 3.87
N VAL A 141 1.72 4.25 3.93
CA VAL A 141 2.81 4.52 2.99
C VAL A 141 3.22 3.21 2.35
N PHE A 142 3.37 3.24 1.03
CA PHE A 142 3.75 2.12 0.20
C PHE A 142 5.05 2.43 -0.54
N ASP A 143 5.89 1.42 -0.70
CA ASP A 143 7.22 1.54 -1.28
C ASP A 143 7.26 0.98 -2.72
N PRO A 144 7.38 1.85 -3.75
CA PRO A 144 7.45 1.41 -5.14
C PRO A 144 8.70 0.57 -5.46
N LEU A 145 9.82 0.82 -4.77
CA LEU A 145 11.06 0.06 -4.94
C LEU A 145 10.97 -1.33 -4.30
N ARG A 146 10.07 -1.47 -3.31
CA ARG A 146 9.68 -2.76 -2.74
C ARG A 146 8.34 -3.22 -3.30
N SER A 147 8.15 -3.05 -4.62
CA SER A 147 7.01 -3.63 -5.36
C SER A 147 5.62 -3.31 -4.78
N GLY A 148 5.45 -2.12 -4.20
CA GLY A 148 4.18 -1.66 -3.63
C GLY A 148 3.94 -2.11 -2.18
N GLU A 149 4.95 -2.65 -1.48
CA GLU A 149 4.85 -3.06 -0.08
C GLU A 149 4.31 -1.94 0.81
N ALA A 150 3.36 -2.25 1.68
CA ALA A 150 2.93 -1.34 2.74
C ALA A 150 4.03 -1.27 3.81
N VAL A 151 4.75 -0.16 3.90
CA VAL A 151 5.89 0.00 4.83
C VAL A 151 5.51 0.79 6.09
N PHE A 152 4.39 1.51 6.07
CA PHE A 152 3.90 2.28 7.22
C PHE A 152 2.38 2.47 7.21
N GLY A 153 1.83 2.87 8.36
CA GLY A 153 0.41 3.18 8.56
C GLY A 153 -0.49 1.95 8.68
N LYS A 154 -1.79 2.11 8.41
CA LYS A 154 -2.82 1.08 8.65
C LYS A 154 -2.88 -0.04 7.63
N ALA A 155 -2.57 0.22 6.36
CA ALA A 155 -2.57 -0.82 5.33
C ALA A 155 -1.56 -1.94 5.66
N ARG A 156 -1.98 -3.20 5.48
CA ARG A 156 -1.12 -4.37 5.71
C ARG A 156 -0.77 -5.13 4.44
N ALA A 157 -1.60 -5.08 3.40
CA ALA A 157 -1.33 -5.71 2.11
C ALA A 157 -0.65 -4.73 1.13
N PRO A 158 0.22 -5.23 0.21
CA PRO A 158 0.85 -4.42 -0.82
C PRO A 158 -0.17 -3.88 -1.83
N LEU A 159 0.16 -2.79 -2.53
CA LEU A 159 -0.67 -2.29 -3.62
C LEU A 159 -0.70 -3.28 -4.78
N PRO A 160 -1.87 -3.61 -5.34
CA PRO A 160 -1.97 -4.44 -6.55
C PRO A 160 -1.15 -3.86 -7.70
N ARG A 161 -0.27 -4.68 -8.28
CA ARG A 161 0.56 -4.30 -9.43
C ARG A 161 -0.23 -4.39 -10.74
N VAL A 162 0.13 -3.57 -11.70
CA VAL A 162 -0.38 -3.61 -13.07
C VAL A 162 0.72 -4.10 -13.99
N ARG A 163 0.45 -5.15 -14.76
CA ARG A 163 1.38 -5.68 -15.76
C ARG A 163 1.50 -4.68 -16.91
N LEU A 164 2.73 -4.32 -17.23
CA LEU A 164 3.07 -3.44 -18.33
C LEU A 164 3.70 -4.23 -19.48
N GLU A 165 3.43 -3.78 -20.70
CA GLU A 165 4.07 -4.26 -21.92
C GLU A 165 4.52 -3.07 -22.77
N ARG A 166 5.67 -3.21 -23.44
CA ARG A 166 6.07 -2.30 -24.52
C ARG A 166 5.39 -2.73 -25.82
N ARG A 167 4.72 -1.79 -26.49
CA ARG A 167 4.25 -1.97 -27.88
C ARG A 167 4.66 -0.76 -28.71
N GLY A 168 5.67 -0.94 -29.55
CA GLY A 168 6.32 0.14 -30.28
C GLY A 168 6.94 1.17 -29.32
N ALA A 169 6.54 2.44 -29.48
CA ALA A 169 7.01 3.57 -28.67
C ALA A 169 6.13 3.85 -27.42
N ALA A 170 5.19 2.97 -27.09
CA ALA A 170 4.24 3.17 -25.99
C ALA A 170 4.23 2.01 -25.00
N LEU A 171 3.90 2.34 -23.76
CA LEU A 171 3.61 1.41 -22.68
C LEU A 171 2.11 1.13 -22.62
N TRP A 172 1.77 -0.14 -22.41
CA TRP A 172 0.42 -0.66 -22.32
C TRP A 172 0.23 -1.42 -21.01
N ALA A 173 -0.94 -1.30 -20.40
CA ALA A 173 -1.37 -2.14 -19.30
C ALA A 173 -2.13 -3.34 -19.85
N THR A 174 -1.77 -4.56 -19.42
CA THR A 174 -2.33 -5.81 -19.99
C THR A 174 -2.77 -6.83 -18.94
N GLY A 175 -2.64 -6.49 -17.67
CA GLY A 175 -3.16 -7.27 -16.56
C GLY A 175 -2.98 -6.52 -15.26
N ILE A 176 -3.65 -6.97 -14.22
CA ILE A 176 -3.58 -6.36 -12.89
C ILE A 176 -3.80 -7.44 -11.83
N GLU A 177 -3.11 -7.32 -10.71
CA GLU A 177 -3.33 -8.23 -9.58
C GLU A 177 -4.73 -8.02 -8.98
N ALA A 178 -5.26 -9.10 -8.38
CA ALA A 178 -6.49 -9.03 -7.62
C ALA A 178 -6.33 -8.03 -6.46
N ALA A 179 -7.40 -7.29 -6.14
CA ALA A 179 -7.40 -6.46 -4.95
C ALA A 179 -7.46 -7.36 -3.72
N PRO A 180 -6.60 -7.14 -2.70
CA PRO A 180 -6.76 -7.84 -1.43
C PRO A 180 -8.06 -7.41 -0.74
N PRO A 181 -8.59 -8.23 0.19
CA PRO A 181 -9.68 -7.81 1.04
C PRO A 181 -9.34 -6.50 1.77
N LEU A 182 -10.24 -5.53 1.75
CA LEU A 182 -10.07 -4.27 2.47
C LEU A 182 -10.21 -4.51 3.99
N GLY A 183 -9.47 -3.72 4.77
CA GLY A 183 -9.51 -3.74 6.23
C GLY A 183 -8.66 -4.81 6.89
N THR A 184 -7.74 -5.43 6.14
CA THR A 184 -6.78 -6.40 6.68
C THR A 184 -5.73 -5.77 7.58
#